data_AF-A0A2E7LAS6-F1
#
_entry.id   AF-A0A2E7LAS6-F1
#
_cell.length_a   1.000
_cell.length_b   1.000
_cell.length_c   1.000
_cell.angle_alpha   90.00
_cell.angle_beta   90.00
_cell.angle_gamma   90.00
#
_symmetry.space_group_name_H-M   'P 1'
#
loop_
_entity.id
_entity.type
_entity.pdbx_description
1 polymer ?
#
loop_
_entity_poly.entity_id
_entity_poly.type
_entity_poly.pdbx_seq_one_letter_code
_entity_poly.pdbx_strand_id
1 'polypeptide(L)'
;MEVISRSVALVINQQVPEVVNYPGPDGFLGYRGSFMMDVVVVAMALVLGVMSFSIFQVRSKRKFQFHKQIQLTLGIVLLLAITAFEIDVQFFSTWEERAAVSPFFDQTHQWSSPAGISLLVHLCFAVPTVVLWTVVIVQALRHFPSPAAPGAHSRSHRIWAWVGALQMLGTTLTGWAFYWLAFVAS
;
A
#
# COMPACT_ATOMS: atom_id res chain seq x y z
N MET A 1 30.93 -36.63 -37.46
CA MET A 1 30.98 -36.54 -35.98
C MET A 1 30.83 -35.10 -35.47
N GLU A 2 31.20 -34.08 -36.24
CA GLU A 2 31.17 -32.67 -35.83
C GLU A 2 29.76 -32.03 -35.80
N VAL A 3 28.84 -32.50 -36.66
CA VAL A 3 27.44 -32.01 -36.73
C VAL A 3 26.65 -32.38 -35.47
N ILE A 4 26.86 -33.58 -34.93
CA ILE A 4 26.18 -34.04 -33.70
C ILE A 4 26.62 -33.20 -32.49
N SER A 5 27.89 -32.77 -32.44
CA SER A 5 28.40 -31.92 -31.36
C SER A 5 27.76 -30.52 -31.35
N ARG A 6 27.45 -29.94 -32.51
CA ARG A 6 26.78 -28.64 -32.60
C ARG A 6 25.29 -28.73 -32.28
N SER A 7 24.62 -29.81 -32.68
CA SER A 7 23.21 -30.05 -32.35
C SER A 7 23.00 -30.30 -30.85
N VAL A 8 23.92 -31.02 -30.19
CA VAL A 8 23.86 -31.25 -28.74
C VAL A 8 24.15 -29.96 -27.95
N ALA A 9 25.07 -29.11 -28.41
CA ALA A 9 25.33 -27.81 -27.78
C ALA A 9 24.15 -26.82 -27.89
N LEU A 10 23.39 -26.86 -28.99
CA LEU A 10 22.19 -26.04 -29.19
C LEU A 10 21.01 -26.48 -28.32
N VAL A 11 20.87 -27.79 -28.07
CA VAL A 11 19.81 -28.35 -27.22
C VAL A 11 20.06 -28.12 -25.73
N ILE A 12 21.32 -28.07 -25.29
CA ILE A 12 21.67 -27.81 -23.88
C ILE A 12 21.43 -26.33 -23.49
N ASN A 13 21.37 -25.41 -24.46
CA ASN A 13 21.23 -23.98 -24.19
C ASN A 13 19.77 -23.46 -24.12
N GLN A 14 18.77 -24.35 -24.12
CA GLN A 14 17.37 -23.92 -24.33
C GLN A 14 16.42 -24.01 -23.12
N GLN A 15 16.82 -24.51 -21.94
CA GLN A 15 15.85 -24.76 -20.87
C GLN A 15 16.37 -24.57 -19.43
N VAL A 16 17.18 -23.54 -19.17
CA VAL A 16 17.10 -22.93 -17.84
C VAL A 16 16.06 -21.82 -17.99
N PRO A 17 14.86 -21.91 -17.37
CA PRO A 17 13.98 -20.76 -17.34
C PRO A 17 14.79 -19.61 -16.76
N GLU A 18 14.95 -18.52 -17.51
CA GLU A 18 15.54 -17.31 -16.96
C GLU A 18 14.77 -16.99 -15.69
N VAL A 19 15.44 -17.09 -14.55
CA VAL A 19 14.92 -16.55 -13.32
C VAL A 19 14.84 -15.05 -13.58
N VAL A 20 13.64 -14.56 -13.87
CA VAL A 20 13.41 -13.14 -14.12
C VAL A 20 13.78 -12.42 -12.82
N ASN A 21 14.97 -11.83 -12.81
CA ASN A 21 15.45 -11.06 -11.68
C ASN A 21 14.97 -9.63 -11.87
N TYR A 22 14.08 -9.20 -10.98
CA TYR A 22 13.64 -7.82 -10.94
C TYR A 22 14.59 -6.97 -10.08
N PRO A 23 14.76 -5.68 -10.36
CA PRO A 23 15.48 -4.78 -9.47
C PRO A 23 14.86 -4.74 -8.07
N GLY A 24 15.73 -4.70 -7.05
CA GLY A 24 15.34 -4.61 -5.64
C GLY A 24 14.90 -5.92 -5.00
N PRO A 25 14.62 -5.93 -3.68
CA PRO A 25 14.26 -7.15 -2.96
C PRO A 25 12.88 -7.67 -3.38
N ASP A 26 12.77 -8.98 -3.60
CA ASP A 26 11.51 -9.62 -3.96
C ASP A 26 10.52 -9.71 -2.79
N GLY A 27 9.24 -9.76 -3.16
CA GLY A 27 8.12 -9.96 -2.25
C GLY A 27 8.14 -11.30 -1.53
N PHE A 28 7.45 -11.34 -0.39
CA PHE A 28 7.27 -12.55 0.43
C PHE A 28 5.89 -13.22 0.24
N LEU A 29 4.98 -12.60 -0.51
CA LEU A 29 3.66 -13.15 -0.83
C LEU A 29 3.69 -14.15 -2.01
N GLY A 30 4.85 -14.33 -2.64
CA GLY A 30 5.04 -15.27 -3.75
C GLY A 30 4.58 -14.74 -5.12
N TYR A 31 4.36 -13.43 -5.22
CA TYR A 31 4.01 -12.74 -6.47
C TYR A 31 5.14 -11.80 -6.90
N ARG A 32 4.95 -11.10 -8.03
CA ARG A 32 6.00 -10.27 -8.66
C ARG A 32 6.28 -8.94 -7.93
N GLY A 33 5.50 -8.61 -6.90
CA GLY A 33 5.69 -7.40 -6.11
C GLY A 33 7.05 -7.36 -5.43
N SER A 34 7.57 -6.16 -5.15
CA SER A 34 8.77 -6.01 -4.32
C SER A 34 8.44 -6.29 -2.85
N PHE A 35 9.48 -6.47 -2.03
CA PHE A 35 9.35 -6.62 -0.59
C PHE A 35 8.49 -5.51 0.04
N MET A 36 8.76 -4.24 -0.29
CA MET A 36 8.01 -3.13 0.28
C MET A 36 6.58 -3.05 -0.26
N MET A 37 6.33 -3.47 -1.50
CA MET A 37 4.98 -3.58 -2.05
C MET A 37 4.13 -4.55 -1.22
N ASP A 38 4.67 -5.72 -0.90
CA ASP A 38 4.01 -6.73 -0.06
C ASP A 38 3.79 -6.24 1.37
N VAL A 39 4.81 -5.59 1.96
CA VAL A 39 4.71 -4.97 3.28
C VAL A 39 3.55 -3.98 3.33
N VAL A 40 3.45 -3.05 2.37
CA VAL A 40 2.42 -2.01 2.37
C VAL A 40 1.03 -2.62 2.17
N VAL A 41 0.86 -3.56 1.24
CA VAL A 41 -0.43 -4.21 0.97
C VAL A 41 -0.97 -4.95 2.21
N VAL A 42 -0.11 -5.71 2.90
CA VAL A 42 -0.45 -6.37 4.16
C VAL A 42 -0.71 -5.34 5.26
N ALA A 43 0.14 -4.32 5.38
CA ALA A 43 -0.01 -3.27 6.38
C ALA A 43 -1.34 -2.53 6.25
N MET A 44 -1.80 -2.22 5.04
CA MET A 44 -3.08 -1.53 4.83
C MET A 44 -4.28 -2.37 5.31
N ALA A 45 -4.26 -3.70 5.12
CA ALA A 45 -5.29 -4.57 5.69
C ALA A 45 -5.27 -4.55 7.23
N LEU A 46 -4.07 -4.59 7.84
CA LEU A 46 -3.91 -4.49 9.29
C LEU A 46 -4.38 -3.13 9.83
N VAL A 47 -4.07 -2.03 9.14
CA VAL A 47 -4.50 -0.67 9.51
C VAL A 47 -6.01 -0.59 9.59
N LEU A 48 -6.75 -1.15 8.63
CA LEU A 48 -8.22 -1.18 8.69
C LEU A 48 -8.73 -1.95 9.91
N GLY A 49 -8.13 -3.09 10.23
CA GLY A 49 -8.48 -3.87 11.42
C GLY A 49 -8.23 -3.10 12.71
N VAL A 50 -7.02 -2.54 12.87
CA VAL A 50 -6.63 -1.77 14.06
C VAL A 50 -7.46 -0.49 14.19
N MET A 51 -7.73 0.22 13.09
CA MET A 51 -8.56 1.42 13.08
C MET A 51 -10.01 1.10 13.48
N SER A 52 -10.59 0.02 12.94
CA SER A 52 -11.94 -0.44 13.30
C SER A 52 -12.03 -0.81 14.78
N PHE A 53 -11.02 -1.51 15.30
CA PHE A 53 -10.92 -1.83 16.71
C PHE A 53 -10.79 -0.56 17.59
N SER A 54 -9.98 0.41 17.16
CA SER A 54 -9.83 1.70 17.83
C SER A 54 -11.16 2.45 17.94
N ILE A 55 -11.93 2.50 16.85
CA ILE A 55 -13.27 3.12 16.81
C ILE A 55 -14.23 2.38 17.75
N PHE A 56 -14.23 1.04 17.72
CA PHE A 56 -15.06 0.23 18.62
C PHE A 56 -14.79 0.53 20.10
N GLN A 57 -13.52 0.65 20.50
CA GLN A 57 -13.13 0.93 21.89
C GLN A 57 -13.62 2.30 22.37
N VAL A 58 -13.68 3.31 21.50
CA VAL A 58 -14.25 4.62 21.83
C VAL A 58 -15.77 4.55 21.95
N ARG A 59 -16.44 3.90 21.00
CA ARG A 59 -17.91 3.84 20.97
C ARG A 59 -18.49 3.00 22.12
N SER A 60 -17.89 1.86 22.41
CA SER A 60 -18.42 0.89 23.37
C SER A 60 -17.87 1.10 24.78
N LYS A 61 -16.60 1.49 24.91
CA LYS A 61 -15.90 1.53 26.21
C LYS A 61 -15.42 2.93 26.60
N ARG A 62 -15.68 3.96 25.79
CA ARG A 62 -15.25 5.35 26.02
C ARG A 62 -13.74 5.49 26.30
N LYS A 63 -12.92 4.59 25.74
CA LYS A 63 -11.46 4.60 25.90
C LYS A 63 -10.77 5.62 24.97
N PHE A 64 -11.04 6.90 25.18
CA PHE A 64 -10.53 8.00 24.33
C PHE A 64 -9.00 8.08 24.32
N GLN A 65 -8.35 7.84 25.47
CA GLN A 65 -6.90 7.87 25.53
C GLN A 65 -6.24 6.74 24.74
N PHE A 66 -6.83 5.56 24.80
CA PHE A 66 -6.34 4.43 24.02
C PHE A 66 -6.50 4.67 22.52
N HIS A 67 -7.60 5.30 22.11
CA HIS A 67 -7.79 5.74 20.73
C HIS A 67 -6.72 6.74 20.27
N LYS A 68 -6.44 7.77 21.09
CA LYS A 68 -5.36 8.72 20.81
C LYS A 68 -4.02 8.01 20.63
N GLN A 69 -3.67 7.10 21.54
CA GLN A 69 -2.43 6.32 21.45
C GLN A 69 -2.36 5.52 20.15
N ILE A 70 -3.41 4.77 19.82
CA ILE A 70 -3.47 4.00 18.56
C ILE A 70 -3.32 4.91 17.34
N GLN A 71 -4.04 6.04 17.28
CA GLN A 71 -3.97 6.93 16.11
C GLN A 71 -2.59 7.57 15.93
N LEU A 72 -1.92 7.94 17.03
CA LEU A 72 -0.55 8.46 16.97
C LEU A 72 0.45 7.37 16.57
N THR A 73 0.35 6.17 17.14
CA THR A 73 1.21 5.04 16.77
C THR A 73 1.02 4.67 15.31
N LEU A 74 -0.23 4.50 14.84
CA LEU A 74 -0.51 4.22 13.44
C LEU A 74 0.00 5.35 12.54
N GLY A 75 -0.20 6.62 12.92
CA GLY A 75 0.26 7.77 12.13
C GLY A 75 1.77 7.79 11.94
N ILE A 76 2.53 7.55 13.01
CA ILE A 76 3.99 7.49 12.96
C ILE A 76 4.46 6.28 12.13
N VAL A 77 3.92 5.09 12.40
CA VAL A 77 4.31 3.86 11.70
C VAL A 77 3.99 3.96 10.20
N LEU A 78 2.82 4.47 9.83
CA LEU A 78 2.46 4.64 8.42
C LEU A 78 3.29 5.71 7.72
N LEU A 79 3.63 6.81 8.40
CA LEU A 79 4.53 7.81 7.83
C LEU A 79 5.89 7.21 7.48
N LEU A 80 6.46 6.43 8.41
CA LEU A 80 7.71 5.70 8.18
C LEU A 80 7.57 4.67 7.06
N ALA A 81 6.48 3.89 7.04
CA ALA A 81 6.23 2.87 6.03
C ALA A 81 6.08 3.47 4.62
N ILE A 82 5.31 4.56 4.47
CA ILE A 82 5.12 5.24 3.18
C ILE A 82 6.43 5.90 2.71
N THR A 83 7.22 6.47 3.64
CA THR A 83 8.52 7.04 3.28
C THR A 83 9.50 5.95 2.82
N ALA A 84 9.55 4.82 3.52
CA ALA A 84 10.35 3.67 3.10
C ALA A 84 9.86 3.08 1.77
N PHE A 85 8.55 3.03 1.55
CA PHE A 85 7.95 2.56 0.30
C PHE A 85 8.32 3.48 -0.87
N GLU A 86 8.20 4.80 -0.69
CA GLU A 86 8.60 5.77 -1.71
C GLU A 86 10.09 5.62 -2.06
N ILE A 87 10.96 5.43 -1.06
CA ILE A 87 12.38 5.17 -1.30
C ILE A 87 12.59 3.87 -2.09
N ASP A 88 11.88 2.79 -1.75
CA ASP A 88 11.98 1.51 -2.48
C ASP A 88 11.60 1.67 -3.96
N VAL A 89 10.43 2.23 -4.25
CA VAL A 89 9.92 2.29 -5.63
C VAL A 89 10.68 3.31 -6.50
N GLN A 90 11.21 4.38 -5.91
CA GLN A 90 11.96 5.40 -6.66
C GLN A 90 13.41 5.03 -6.92
N PHE A 91 14.03 4.21 -6.07
CA PHE A 91 15.48 3.96 -6.13
C PHE A 91 15.89 2.50 -6.30
N PHE A 92 15.03 1.52 -5.97
CA PHE A 92 15.41 0.11 -5.93
C PHE A 92 14.54 -0.80 -6.78
N SER A 93 13.21 -0.64 -6.69
CA SER A 93 12.23 -1.61 -7.15
C SER A 93 11.25 -0.96 -8.14
N THR A 94 11.72 -0.63 -9.34
CA THR A 94 10.90 -0.07 -10.42
C THR A 94 9.67 -0.96 -10.67
N TRP A 95 8.48 -0.45 -10.38
CA TRP A 95 7.27 -1.27 -10.33
C TRP A 95 6.78 -1.68 -11.73
N GLU A 96 7.08 -0.87 -12.75
CA GLU A 96 6.71 -1.08 -14.15
C GLU A 96 7.37 -2.35 -14.70
N GLU A 97 8.64 -2.60 -14.36
CA GLU A 97 9.36 -3.80 -14.78
C GLU A 97 8.74 -5.07 -14.20
N ARG A 98 8.34 -5.00 -12.92
CA ARG A 98 7.64 -6.08 -12.22
C ARG A 98 6.23 -6.33 -12.78
N ALA A 99 5.60 -5.30 -13.33
CA ALA A 99 4.28 -5.37 -13.96
C ALA A 99 4.33 -5.78 -15.45
N ALA A 100 5.50 -5.77 -16.09
CA ALA A 100 5.65 -5.95 -17.55
C ALA A 100 5.00 -7.23 -18.12
N VAL A 101 4.93 -8.30 -17.32
CA VAL A 101 4.34 -9.58 -17.73
C VAL A 101 2.84 -9.69 -17.42
N SER A 102 2.24 -8.67 -16.78
CA SER A 102 0.81 -8.66 -16.51
C SER A 102 0.01 -8.38 -17.79
N PRO A 103 -1.09 -9.13 -18.06
CA PRO A 103 -1.97 -8.84 -19.18
C PRO A 103 -2.70 -7.49 -19.05
N PHE A 104 -2.66 -6.87 -17.87
CA PHE A 104 -3.32 -5.59 -17.57
C PHE A 104 -2.38 -4.39 -17.60
N PHE A 105 -1.11 -4.59 -17.96
CA PHE A 105 -0.13 -3.54 -18.05
C PHE A 105 0.43 -3.45 -19.47
N ASP A 106 0.46 -2.24 -20.01
CA ASP A 106 1.08 -1.93 -21.30
C ASP A 106 2.17 -0.90 -21.04
N GLN A 107 3.43 -1.27 -21.25
CA GLN A 107 4.57 -0.39 -21.02
C GLN A 107 4.55 0.86 -21.93
N THR A 108 4.00 0.74 -23.13
CA THR A 108 3.91 1.87 -24.09
C THR A 108 2.82 2.86 -23.70
N HIS A 109 1.73 2.36 -23.12
CA HIS A 109 0.57 3.16 -22.70
C HIS A 109 0.29 3.03 -21.20
N GLN A 110 1.35 3.08 -20.39
CA GLN A 110 1.32 2.71 -18.96
C GLN A 110 0.18 3.36 -18.18
N TRP A 111 -0.05 4.67 -18.34
CA TRP A 111 -1.06 5.43 -17.58
C TRP A 111 -2.50 5.23 -18.05
N SER A 112 -2.69 4.66 -19.23
CA SER A 112 -4.02 4.29 -19.77
C SER A 112 -4.27 2.78 -19.77
N SER A 113 -3.27 1.97 -19.40
CA SER A 113 -3.46 0.55 -19.14
C SER A 113 -4.32 0.34 -17.89
N PRO A 114 -5.07 -0.78 -17.77
CA PRO A 114 -5.88 -1.04 -16.58
C PRO A 114 -5.10 -0.98 -15.26
N ALA A 115 -3.87 -1.50 -15.21
CA ALA A 115 -3.01 -1.42 -14.03
C ALA A 115 -2.64 0.03 -13.70
N GLY A 116 -2.23 0.84 -14.70
CA GLY A 116 -1.89 2.25 -14.47
C GLY A 116 -3.08 3.12 -14.08
N ILE A 117 -4.26 2.88 -14.66
CA ILE A 117 -5.50 3.55 -14.24
C ILE A 117 -5.83 3.18 -12.78
N SER A 118 -5.69 1.90 -12.42
CA SER A 118 -5.89 1.47 -11.03
C SER A 118 -4.92 2.15 -10.06
N LEU A 119 -3.67 2.37 -10.46
CA LEU A 119 -2.70 3.13 -9.67
C LEU A 119 -3.12 4.60 -9.50
N LEU A 120 -3.54 5.26 -10.59
CA LEU A 120 -4.03 6.65 -10.53
C LEU A 120 -5.24 6.77 -9.59
N VAL A 121 -6.20 5.85 -9.70
CA VAL A 121 -7.35 5.79 -8.79
C VAL A 121 -6.89 5.61 -7.34
N HIS A 122 -5.95 4.70 -7.09
CA HIS A 122 -5.39 4.51 -5.76
C HIS A 122 -4.78 5.81 -5.20
N LEU A 123 -3.97 6.53 -6.00
CA LEU A 123 -3.35 7.79 -5.60
C LEU A 123 -4.40 8.88 -5.29
N CYS A 124 -5.51 8.93 -6.02
CA CYS A 124 -6.63 9.83 -5.73
C CYS A 124 -7.29 9.57 -4.36
N PHE A 125 -7.17 8.37 -3.79
CA PHE A 125 -7.56 8.09 -2.41
C PHE A 125 -6.40 8.29 -1.44
N ALA A 126 -5.22 7.74 -1.75
CA ALA A 126 -4.06 7.71 -0.86
C ALA A 126 -3.55 9.11 -0.49
N VAL A 127 -3.32 9.98 -1.49
CA VAL A 127 -2.74 11.31 -1.25
C VAL A 127 -3.67 12.17 -0.39
N PRO A 128 -4.98 12.31 -0.70
CA PRO A 128 -5.89 13.03 0.19
C PRO A 128 -6.04 12.40 1.57
N THR A 129 -5.96 11.07 1.69
CA THR A 129 -6.02 10.37 3.00
C THR A 129 -4.89 10.82 3.92
N VAL A 130 -3.64 10.84 3.43
CA VAL A 130 -2.49 11.25 4.23
C VAL A 130 -2.63 12.70 4.69
N VAL A 131 -3.07 13.60 3.81
CA VAL A 131 -3.30 15.01 4.13
C VAL A 131 -4.41 15.16 5.16
N LEU A 132 -5.60 14.60 4.90
CA LEU A 132 -6.75 14.72 5.79
C LEU A 132 -6.45 14.12 7.16
N TRP A 133 -5.83 12.94 7.21
CA TRP A 133 -5.56 12.27 8.48
C TRP A 133 -4.53 13.04 9.31
N THR A 134 -3.50 13.61 8.68
CA THR A 134 -2.56 14.53 9.34
C THR A 134 -3.28 15.73 9.95
N VAL A 135 -4.17 16.38 9.18
CA VAL A 135 -4.97 17.51 9.67
C VAL A 135 -5.86 17.09 10.83
N VAL A 136 -6.56 15.95 10.74
CA VAL A 136 -7.44 15.45 11.80
C VAL A 136 -6.65 15.15 13.09
N ILE A 137 -5.47 14.54 12.99
CA ILE A 137 -4.60 14.26 14.15
C ILE A 137 -4.13 15.58 14.78
N VAL A 138 -3.60 16.51 13.99
CA VAL A 138 -3.11 17.81 14.50
C VAL A 138 -4.24 18.60 15.15
N GLN A 139 -5.42 18.65 14.53
CA GLN A 139 -6.58 19.33 15.10
C GLN A 139 -7.07 18.64 16.38
N ALA A 140 -7.06 17.31 16.45
CA ALA A 140 -7.39 16.59 17.67
C ALA A 140 -6.41 16.90 18.82
N LEU A 141 -5.11 16.95 18.54
CA LEU A 141 -4.08 17.29 19.53
C LEU A 141 -4.20 18.73 20.05
N ARG A 142 -4.63 19.66 19.21
CA ARG A 142 -4.80 21.07 19.58
C ARG A 142 -6.06 21.36 20.38
N HIS A 143 -7.15 20.63 20.14
CA HIS A 143 -8.47 20.99 20.66
C HIS A 143 -9.04 20.05 21.73
N PHE A 144 -8.48 18.84 21.88
CA PHE A 144 -8.89 17.95 22.99
C PHE A 144 -7.98 18.13 24.22
N PRO A 145 -8.55 18.01 25.43
CA PRO A 145 -7.77 18.11 26.66
C PRO A 145 -6.81 16.91 26.83
N SER A 146 -5.87 17.06 27.77
CA SER A 146 -5.05 15.96 28.26
C SER A 146 -5.36 15.75 29.75
N PRO A 147 -6.04 14.66 30.16
CA PRO A 147 -6.33 13.46 29.36
C PRO A 147 -7.46 13.62 28.33
N ALA A 148 -7.39 12.84 27.24
CA ALA A 148 -8.35 12.88 26.15
C ALA A 148 -9.78 12.61 26.62
N ALA A 149 -10.66 13.56 26.35
CA ALA A 149 -12.09 13.50 26.68
C ALA A 149 -12.91 14.28 25.63
N PRO A 150 -14.21 13.98 25.47
CA PRO A 150 -15.09 14.74 24.59
C PRO A 150 -15.18 16.21 25.01
N GLY A 151 -15.26 17.10 24.03
CA GLY A 151 -15.50 18.54 24.21
C GLY A 151 -16.18 19.17 22.99
N ALA A 152 -16.12 20.50 22.86
CA ALA A 152 -16.76 21.25 21.77
C ALA A 152 -16.31 20.78 20.37
N HIS A 153 -15.06 20.35 20.22
CA HIS A 153 -14.51 19.85 18.95
C HIS A 153 -15.03 18.46 18.53
N SER A 154 -15.68 17.70 19.42
CA SER A 154 -16.04 16.29 19.19
C SER A 154 -16.90 16.07 17.96
N ARG A 155 -17.84 16.97 17.68
CA ARG A 155 -18.73 16.85 16.52
C ARG A 155 -17.94 16.98 15.21
N SER A 156 -17.09 18.00 15.10
CA SER A 156 -16.25 18.23 13.92
C SER A 156 -15.27 17.09 13.71
N HIS A 157 -14.55 16.69 14.78
CA HIS A 157 -13.63 15.57 14.75
C HIS A 157 -14.31 14.29 14.26
N ARG A 158 -15.51 13.96 14.76
CA ARG A 158 -16.24 12.76 14.34
C ARG A 158 -16.58 12.79 12.86
N ILE A 159 -17.01 13.93 12.31
CA ILE A 159 -17.35 14.04 10.89
C ILE A 159 -16.11 13.79 10.04
N TRP A 160 -15.02 14.53 10.29
CA TRP A 160 -13.79 14.42 9.50
C TRP A 160 -13.06 13.10 9.70
N ALA A 161 -13.12 12.51 10.90
CA ALA A 161 -12.58 11.18 11.16
C ALA A 161 -13.33 10.08 10.39
N TRP A 162 -14.65 10.22 10.19
CA TRP A 162 -15.40 9.30 9.34
C TRP A 162 -15.06 9.45 7.86
N VAL A 163 -14.89 10.68 7.38
CA VAL A 163 -14.40 10.92 6.01
C VAL A 163 -13.02 10.28 5.84
N GLY A 164 -12.09 10.50 6.78
CA GLY A 164 -10.77 9.88 6.76
C GLY A 164 -10.82 8.35 6.82
N ALA A 165 -11.71 7.76 7.61
CA ALA A 165 -11.88 6.31 7.67
C ALA A 165 -12.41 5.73 6.34
N LEU A 166 -13.33 6.42 5.67
CA LEU A 166 -13.82 6.03 4.35
C LEU A 166 -12.73 6.16 3.28
N GLN A 167 -11.92 7.22 3.33
CA GLN A 167 -10.79 7.37 2.41
C GLN A 167 -9.73 6.28 2.64
N MET A 168 -9.40 5.96 3.90
CA MET A 168 -8.49 4.86 4.25
C MET A 168 -8.98 3.49 3.73
N LEU A 169 -10.30 3.24 3.81
CA LEU A 169 -10.92 2.07 3.19
C LEU A 169 -10.72 2.09 1.68
N GLY A 170 -11.00 3.23 1.03
CA GLY A 170 -10.77 3.42 -0.41
C GLY A 170 -9.32 3.17 -0.82
N THR A 171 -8.35 3.76 -0.11
CA THR A 171 -6.90 3.54 -0.32
C THR A 171 -6.55 2.07 -0.22
N THR A 172 -7.08 1.36 0.77
CA THR A 172 -6.80 -0.08 0.94
C THR A 172 -7.38 -0.89 -0.22
N LEU A 173 -8.66 -0.71 -0.54
CA LEU A 173 -9.32 -1.50 -1.59
C LEU A 173 -8.70 -1.27 -2.97
N THR A 174 -8.44 0.01 -3.30
CA THR A 174 -7.84 0.37 -4.59
C THR A 174 -6.36 -0.02 -4.68
N GLY A 175 -5.63 0.01 -3.56
CA GLY A 175 -4.24 -0.45 -3.50
C GLY A 175 -4.13 -1.96 -3.70
N TRP A 176 -5.03 -2.73 -3.07
CA TRP A 176 -5.15 -4.17 -3.32
C TRP A 176 -5.55 -4.49 -4.76
N ALA A 177 -6.47 -3.72 -5.35
CA ALA A 177 -6.84 -3.88 -6.76
C ALA A 177 -5.65 -3.63 -7.70
N PHE A 178 -4.90 -2.56 -7.47
CA PHE A 178 -3.67 -2.27 -8.21
C PHE A 178 -2.65 -3.40 -8.06
N TYR A 179 -2.38 -3.84 -6.83
CA TYR A 179 -1.43 -4.92 -6.56
C TYR A 179 -1.80 -6.20 -7.32
N TRP A 180 -3.09 -6.55 -7.30
CA TRP A 180 -3.57 -7.74 -8.00
C TRP A 180 -3.39 -7.61 -9.53
N LEU A 181 -3.82 -6.49 -10.10
CA LEU A 181 -3.72 -6.25 -11.54
C LEU A 181 -2.27 -6.21 -12.03
N ALA A 182 -1.37 -5.60 -11.26
CA ALA A 182 0.03 -5.45 -11.65
C ALA A 182 0.85 -6.72 -11.41
N PHE A 183 0.69 -7.39 -10.26
CA PHE A 183 1.67 -8.37 -9.78
C PHE A 183 1.14 -9.80 -9.62
N VAL A 184 -0.17 -9.98 -9.56
CA VAL A 184 -0.79 -11.30 -9.32
C VAL A 184 -1.36 -11.89 -10.60
N ALA A 185 -2.13 -11.11 -11.36
CA ALA A 185 -2.74 -11.58 -12.59
C ALA A 185 -1.68 -12.02 -13.61
N SER A 186 -1.89 -13.16 -14.25
CA SER A 186 -0.99 -13.77 -15.25
C SER A 186 -1.80 -14.31 -16.41
#